data_AF-A0A4U9D4C6-F1
#
_entry.id   AF-A0A4U9D4C6-F1
#
_cell.length_a   1.000
_cell.length_b   1.000
_cell.length_c   1.000
_cell.angle_alpha   90.00
_cell.angle_beta   90.00
_cell.angle_gamma   90.00
#
_symmetry.space_group_name_H-M   'P 1'
#
loop_
_entity.id
_entity.type
_entity.pdbx_description
1 polymer ?
#
loop_
_entity_poly.entity_id
_entity_poly.type
_entity_poly.pdbx_seq_one_letter_code
_entity_poly.pdbx_strand_id
1 'polypeptide(L)' 'MATNIPPHNLTEVINGCLAYIDDEDISVEGLMEHIPGPDFPTAAIINGRRGIEEAYRTGRGKIYIRARAEVETDAKNRP' A
#
# COMPACT_ATOMS: atom_id res chain seq x y z
N MET A 1 -14.78 -3.46 20.79
CA MET A 1 -13.63 -3.67 19.88
C MET A 1 -13.84 -2.83 18.64
N ALA A 2 -12.77 -2.40 17.97
CA ALA A 2 -12.82 -1.70 16.69
C ALA A 2 -11.85 -2.36 15.71
N THR A 3 -12.19 -2.37 14.42
CA THR A 3 -11.36 -2.87 13.33
C THR A 3 -11.25 -1.79 12.26
N ASN A 4 -10.10 -1.75 11.58
CA ASN A 4 -9.88 -0.88 10.44
C ASN A 4 -8.87 -1.55 9.51
N ILE A 5 -9.35 -2.03 8.37
CA ILE A 5 -8.55 -2.72 7.35
C ILE A 5 -8.66 -1.88 6.07
N PRO A 6 -7.53 -1.42 5.50
CA PRO A 6 -7.56 -0.59 4.29
C PRO A 6 -7.92 -1.44 3.06
N PRO A 7 -8.43 -0.81 1.99
CA PRO A 7 -8.71 -1.49 0.72
C PRO A 7 -7.43 -1.94 -0.01
N HIS A 8 -7.58 -2.91 -0.92
CA HIS A 8 -6.49 -3.49 -1.73
C HIS A 8 -6.95 -3.71 -3.18
N ASN A 9 -5.97 -3.86 -4.07
CA ASN A 9 -6.21 -4.12 -5.48
C ASN A 9 -6.65 -5.58 -5.71
N LEU A 10 -7.71 -5.78 -6.49
CA LEU A 10 -8.28 -7.12 -6.72
C LEU A 10 -7.32 -8.04 -7.47
N THR A 11 -6.60 -7.53 -8.47
CA THR A 11 -5.67 -8.35 -9.26
C THR A 11 -4.52 -8.86 -8.39
N GLU A 12 -3.98 -7.99 -7.52
CA GLU A 12 -2.92 -8.34 -6.57
C GLU A 12 -3.40 -9.40 -5.57
N VAL A 13 -4.61 -9.26 -5.04
CA VAL A 13 -5.20 -10.23 -4.11
C VAL A 13 -5.36 -11.59 -4.78
N ILE A 14 -5.91 -11.65 -6.00
CA ILE A 14 -6.07 -12.91 -6.73
C ILE A 14 -4.70 -13.56 -7.01
N ASN A 15 -3.70 -12.77 -7.41
CA ASN A 15 -2.34 -13.28 -7.60
C ASN A 15 -1.72 -13.82 -6.31
N GLY A 16 -1.93 -13.15 -5.17
CA GLY A 16 -1.49 -13.63 -3.87
C GLY A 16 -2.19 -14.93 -3.46
N CYS A 17 -3.49 -15.07 -3.75
CA CYS A 17 -4.22 -16.32 -3.52
C CYS A 17 -3.68 -17.46 -4.39
N LEU A 18 -3.40 -17.21 -5.67
CA LEU A 18 -2.80 -18.20 -6.56
C LEU A 18 -1.40 -18.60 -6.10
N ALA A 19 -0.57 -17.64 -5.68
CA ALA A 19 0.76 -17.91 -5.14
C ALA A 19 0.71 -18.81 -3.89
N TYR A 20 -0.27 -18.60 -3.01
CA TYR A 20 -0.50 -19.47 -1.84
C TYR A 20 -1.01 -20.87 -2.21
N ILE A 21 -1.78 -20.99 -3.30
CA ILE A 21 -2.21 -22.29 -3.83
C ILE A 21 -1.02 -23.06 -4.40
N ASP A 22 -0.08 -22.37 -5.05
CA ASP A 22 1.12 -22.96 -5.64
C ASP A 22 2.19 -23.33 -4.59
N ASP A 23 2.30 -22.54 -3.51
CA ASP A 23 3.23 -22.74 -2.40
C ASP A 23 2.55 -22.44 -1.05
N GLU A 24 2.16 -23.48 -0.31
CA GLU A 24 1.50 -23.37 1.00
C GLU A 24 2.44 -22.79 2.08
N ASP A 25 3.76 -22.92 1.90
CA ASP A 25 4.80 -22.44 2.82
C ASP A 25 5.30 -21.02 2.47
N ILE A 26 4.65 -20.33 1.51
CA ILE A 26 5.03 -18.98 1.11
C ILE A 26 5.03 -18.03 2.31
N SER A 27 6.15 -17.30 2.46
CA SER A 27 6.32 -16.36 3.55
C SER A 27 5.45 -15.10 3.38
N VAL A 28 5.26 -14.35 4.47
CA VAL A 28 4.59 -13.03 4.42
C VAL A 28 5.32 -12.11 3.45
N GLU A 29 6.65 -12.15 3.43
CA GLU A 29 7.50 -11.40 2.51
C GLU A 29 7.25 -11.81 1.05
N GLY A 30 7.10 -13.10 0.78
CA GLY A 30 6.73 -13.59 -0.55
C GLY A 30 5.36 -13.08 -1.00
N LEU A 31 4.36 -13.12 -0.11
CA LEU A 31 3.03 -12.56 -0.39
C LEU A 31 3.06 -11.04 -0.60
N MET A 32 3.95 -10.32 0.08
CA MET A 32 4.13 -8.88 -0.08
C MET A 32 4.75 -8.47 -1.42
N GLU A 33 5.41 -9.39 -2.14
CA GLU A 33 5.84 -9.14 -3.52
C GLU A 33 4.63 -9.14 -4.49
N HIS A 34 3.59 -9.91 -4.18
CA HIS A 34 2.34 -9.93 -4.94
C HIS A 34 1.36 -8.82 -4.52
N ILE A 35 1.41 -8.41 -3.26
CA ILE A 35 0.55 -7.36 -2.67
C ILE A 35 1.45 -6.29 -2.02
N PRO A 36 1.95 -5.31 -2.80
CA PRO A 36 2.93 -4.34 -2.31
C PRO A 36 2.39 -3.43 -1.20
N GLY A 37 1.08 -3.18 -1.20
CA GLY A 37 0.44 -2.30 -0.23
C GLY A 37 -1.07 -2.12 -0.44
N PRO A 38 -1.70 -1.25 0.35
CA PRO A 38 -3.10 -0.90 0.19
C PRO A 38 -3.35 -0.03 -1.05
N ASP A 39 -4.53 -0.16 -1.65
CA ASP A 39 -4.97 0.57 -2.83
C ASP A 39 -6.20 1.42 -2.51
N PHE A 40 -6.05 2.74 -2.47
CA PHE A 40 -7.11 3.67 -2.09
C PHE A 40 -7.85 4.20 -3.32
N PRO A 41 -9.20 4.33 -3.26
CA PRO A 41 -10.00 4.78 -4.40
C PRO A 41 -9.69 6.21 -4.88
N THR A 42 -9.08 7.03 -4.01
CA THR A 42 -8.69 8.42 -4.32
C THR A 42 -7.25 8.54 -4.81
N ALA A 43 -6.53 7.43 -4.96
CA ALA A 43 -5.07 7.39 -4.90
C ALA A 43 -4.53 8.08 -3.63
N ALA A 44 -3.21 8.12 -3.48
CA ALA A 44 -2.46 8.98 -2.57
C ALA A 44 -0.96 8.71 -2.72
N ILE A 45 -0.15 9.46 -1.98
CA ILE A 45 1.25 9.10 -1.71
C ILE A 45 1.33 8.49 -0.31
N ILE A 46 1.75 7.23 -0.22
CA ILE A 46 2.02 6.58 1.07
C ILE A 46 3.48 6.84 1.44
N ASN A 47 3.71 7.39 2.64
CA ASN A 47 5.07 7.66 3.12
C ASN A 47 5.58 6.52 4.01
N GLY A 48 6.57 5.80 3.48
CA GLY A 48 7.27 4.74 4.19
C GLY A 48 6.59 3.38 4.09
N ARG A 49 7.41 2.32 4.13
CA ARG A 49 6.99 0.92 3.95
C ARG A 49 6.90 0.14 5.27
N ARG A 50 7.67 0.52 6.28
CA ARG A 50 7.75 -0.17 7.58
C ARG A 50 6.40 -0.35 8.27
N GLY A 51 5.52 0.65 8.19
CA GLY A 51 4.19 0.57 8.81
C GLY A 51 3.25 -0.42 8.13
N ILE A 52 3.44 -0.66 6.82
CA ILE A 52 2.71 -1.69 6.06
C ILE A 52 3.24 -3.07 6.43
N GLU A 53 4.57 -3.25 6.45
CA GLU A 53 5.21 -4.52 6.85
C GLU A 53 4.81 -4.95 8.27
N GLU A 54 4.83 -4.02 9.23
CA GLU A 54 4.39 -4.29 10.60
C GLU A 54 2.90 -4.67 10.66
N ALA A 55 2.05 -3.97 9.90
CA ALA A 55 0.62 -4.25 9.82
C ALA A 55 0.33 -5.63 9.24
N TYR A 56 1.04 -6.05 8.19
CA TYR A 56 0.84 -7.36 7.58
C TYR A 56 1.35 -8.51 8.45
N ARG A 57 2.43 -8.32 9.20
CA ARG A 57 2.93 -9.38 10.11
C ARG A 57 2.14 -9.51 11.39
N THR A 58 1.68 -8.39 11.95
CA THR A 58 1.15 -8.35 13.33
C THR A 58 -0.34 -8.03 13.41
N GLY A 59 -0.94 -7.58 12.30
CA GLY A 59 -2.30 -7.03 12.28
C GLY A 59 -2.39 -5.59 12.82
N ARG A 60 -1.26 -4.95 13.19
CA ARG A 60 -1.22 -3.56 13.67
C ARG A 60 -0.08 -2.78 13.03
N GLY A 61 -0.37 -1.56 12.59
CA GLY A 61 0.63 -0.66 12.04
C GLY A 61 0.06 0.72 11.80
N LYS A 62 0.93 1.68 11.47
CA LYS A 62 0.54 3.06 11.15
C LYS A 62 1.02 3.41 9.75
N ILE A 63 0.10 3.91 8.93
CA ILE A 63 0.37 4.32 7.55
C ILE A 63 0.05 5.81 7.43
N TYR A 64 1.01 6.58 6.92
CA TYR A 64 0.83 8.01 6.68
C TYR A 64 0.48 8.26 5.21
N ILE A 65 -0.66 8.91 4.98
CA ILE A 65 -1.17 9.27 3.66
C ILE A 65 -0.88 10.75 3.40
N ARG A 66 -0.34 11.07 2.22
CA ARG A 66 -0.04 12.44 1.77
C ARG A 66 -0.73 12.72 0.43
N ALA A 67 -1.28 13.92 0.29
CA ALA A 67 -1.83 14.41 -0.96
C ALA A 67 -0.73 14.67 -2.01
N ARG A 68 -1.05 14.50 -3.29
CA ARG A 68 -0.20 14.98 -4.38
C ARG A 68 -0.42 16.49 -4.55
N ALA A 69 0.65 17.27 -4.57
CA ALA A 69 0.63 18.70 -4.81
C ALA A 69 1.87 19.11 -5.62
N GLU A 70 1.74 20.13 -6.46
CA GLU A 70 2.83 20.72 -7.27
C GLU A 70 2.77 22.25 -7.21
N VAL A 71 3.90 22.90 -7.49
CA VAL A 71 4.00 24.36 -7.53
C VAL A 71 4.07 24.80 -8.98
N GLU A 72 3.08 25.55 -9.45
CA GLU A 72 3.04 26.13 -10.78
C GLU A 72 3.55 27.57 -10.74
N THR A 73 4.43 27.95 -11.68
CA THR A 73 4.96 29.32 -11.78
C THR A 73 4.69 29.89 -13.18
N ASP A 74 4.09 31.07 -13.25
CA ASP A 74 3.84 31.77 -14.51
C ASP A 74 5.13 32.41 -15.04
N ALA A 75 5.39 32.27 -16.34
CA ALA A 75 6.52 32.87 -17.04
C ALA A 75 6.55 34.41 -16.94
N LYS A 76 5.41 35.07 -16.72
CA LYS A 76 5.32 36.54 -16.55
C LYS A 76 5.76 37.05 -15.18
N ASN A 77 5.92 36.17 -14.20
CA ASN A 77 6.37 36.51 -12.84
C ASN A 77 7.69 35.81 -12.52
N ARG A 78 8.74 36.08 -13.31
CA ARG A 78 10.11 35.94 -12.82
C ARG A 78 10.55 37.26 -12.17
N PRO A 79 11.22 37.22 -11.00
CA PRO A 79 11.82 38.40 -10.40
C PRO A 79 12.90 39.02 -11.31
#